data_AF-A0A1Y5ET26-F1
#
_entry.id   AF-A0A1Y5ET26-F1
#
_cell.length_a   1.000
_cell.length_b   1.000
_cell.length_c   1.000
_cell.angle_alpha   90.00
_cell.angle_beta   90.00
_cell.angle_gamma   90.00
#
_symmetry.space_group_name_H-M   'P 1'
#
loop_
_entity.id
_entity.type
_entity.pdbx_description
1 polymer ?
#
loop_
_entity_poly.entity_id
_entity_poly.type
_entity_poly.pdbx_seq_one_letter_code
_entity_poly.pdbx_strand_id
1 'polypeptide(L)'
;MQTKAKRPNNTFLELIFNIAVPSIILMKLSGDDYLGSMYALVVALFFPIGYGLYDFIKNKSMNFISLLGFLSTLLTGGIGLFELDVEWLAIKEAAIPSAIGLVVLISGFWGKPLIAKVLLNPIIFNLDLIYESLSNKDKTNEFKAKIQWANHLLAVTFVFSATMNYLLAKWIVVSPAGTTEFNEQLGEMTILSYPVIAIPSTIMLIAIMFYVVKSVMKLTDLKLEQILNAEK
;
A
#
# COMPACT_ATOMS: atom_id res chain seq x y z
N MET A 1 -11.07 -0.79 -29.59
CA MET A 1 -9.99 0.13 -29.18
C MET A 1 -10.57 1.16 -28.22
N GLN A 2 -10.34 1.01 -26.92
CA GLN A 2 -10.62 2.07 -25.94
C GLN A 2 -9.29 2.54 -25.37
N THR A 3 -8.99 3.80 -25.61
CA THR A 3 -7.80 4.54 -25.21
C THR A 3 -7.70 4.60 -23.69
N LYS A 4 -6.92 3.68 -23.11
CA LYS A 4 -6.46 3.74 -21.73
C LYS A 4 -5.68 5.05 -21.57
N ALA A 5 -6.25 6.02 -20.85
CA ALA A 5 -5.58 7.27 -20.54
C ALA A 5 -4.22 6.96 -19.91
N LYS A 6 -3.16 7.31 -20.64
CA LYS A 6 -1.77 7.21 -20.25
C LYS A 6 -1.59 8.16 -19.05
N ARG A 7 -1.58 7.65 -17.82
CA ARG A 7 -1.14 8.42 -16.66
C ARG A 7 0.28 8.90 -16.96
N PRO A 8 0.57 10.20 -17.10
CA PRO A 8 1.95 10.64 -17.01
C PRO A 8 2.34 10.43 -15.55
N ASN A 9 3.18 9.43 -15.34
CA ASN A 9 3.87 9.18 -14.08
C ASN A 9 4.57 10.46 -13.63
N ASN A 10 3.94 11.17 -12.69
CA ASN A 10 4.66 12.07 -11.81
C ASN A 10 4.60 11.51 -10.39
N THR A 11 4.89 10.22 -10.23
CA THR A 11 5.03 9.54 -8.92
C THR A 11 5.92 10.33 -7.96
N PHE A 12 6.92 11.04 -8.50
CA PHE A 12 7.78 11.94 -7.73
C PHE A 12 7.04 13.19 -7.25
N LEU A 13 6.21 13.84 -8.08
CA LEU A 13 5.36 14.94 -7.64
C LEU A 13 4.28 14.46 -6.66
N GLU A 14 3.71 13.27 -6.87
CA GLU A 14 2.74 12.68 -5.93
C GLU A 14 3.38 12.45 -4.56
N LEU A 15 4.60 11.93 -4.51
CA LEU A 15 5.36 11.77 -3.27
C LEU A 15 5.66 13.13 -2.61
N ILE A 16 6.07 14.13 -3.39
CA ILE A 16 6.38 15.45 -2.84
C ILE A 16 5.11 16.13 -2.29
N PHE A 17 4.05 16.20 -3.07
CA PHE A 17 2.85 16.96 -2.70
C PHE A 17 1.98 16.24 -1.66
N ASN A 18 1.92 14.91 -1.64
CA ASN A 18 1.07 14.19 -0.70
C ASN A 18 1.80 13.75 0.58
N ILE A 19 3.14 13.69 0.57
CA ILE A 19 3.92 13.14 1.69
C ILE A 19 4.96 14.14 2.16
N ALA A 20 5.90 14.56 1.32
CA ALA A 20 7.03 15.39 1.76
C ALA A 20 6.59 16.79 2.23
N VAL A 21 5.79 17.50 1.43
CA VAL A 21 5.34 18.86 1.73
C VAL A 21 4.47 18.89 2.99
N PRO A 22 3.41 18.07 3.13
CA PRO A 22 2.62 18.02 4.36
C PRO A 22 3.46 17.69 5.60
N SER A 23 4.37 16.72 5.50
CA SER A 23 5.21 16.32 6.65
C SER A 23 6.14 17.45 7.07
N ILE A 24 6.74 18.17 6.12
CA ILE A 24 7.61 19.33 6.43
C ILE A 24 6.80 20.46 7.07
N ILE A 25 5.58 20.71 6.58
CA ILE A 25 4.68 21.71 7.18
C ILE A 25 4.39 21.36 8.64
N LEU A 26 4.02 20.10 8.90
CA LEU A 26 3.76 19.63 10.26
C LEU A 26 5.00 19.71 11.15
N MET A 27 6.18 19.35 10.64
CA MET A 27 7.43 19.32 11.40
C MET A 27 8.06 20.69 11.66
N LYS A 28 7.80 21.70 10.81
CA LYS A 28 8.53 22.98 10.87
C LYS A 28 7.65 24.20 11.07
N LEU A 29 6.36 24.11 10.74
CA LEU A 29 5.44 25.26 10.76
C LEU A 29 4.36 25.16 11.82
N SER A 30 4.37 24.10 12.65
CA SER A 30 3.39 23.91 13.73
C SER A 30 3.62 24.77 14.96
N GLY A 31 4.80 25.41 15.10
CA GLY A 31 5.10 26.27 16.25
C GLY A 31 4.21 27.52 16.31
N ASP A 32 4.02 28.04 17.53
CA ASP A 32 3.16 29.21 17.80
C ASP A 32 3.65 30.49 17.11
N ASP A 33 4.96 30.59 16.84
CA ASP A 33 5.57 31.69 16.07
C ASP A 33 5.26 31.63 14.56
N TYR A 34 4.64 30.53 14.08
CA TYR A 34 4.33 30.29 12.67
C TYR A 34 2.82 30.14 12.46
N LEU A 35 2.35 28.94 12.07
CA LEU A 35 0.93 28.69 11.82
C LEU A 35 0.21 28.25 13.11
N GLY A 36 0.93 27.78 14.13
CA GLY A 36 0.35 27.07 15.26
C GLY A 36 -0.16 25.67 14.87
N SER A 37 -0.37 24.81 15.87
CA SER A 37 -0.67 23.39 15.64
C SER A 37 -1.93 23.16 14.78
N MET A 38 -3.04 23.83 15.11
CA MET A 38 -4.30 23.64 14.38
C MET A 38 -4.18 24.02 12.90
N TYR A 39 -3.68 25.22 12.58
CA TYR A 39 -3.62 25.67 11.19
C TYR A 39 -2.55 24.92 10.39
N ALA A 40 -1.43 24.54 11.01
CA ALA A 40 -0.44 23.69 10.35
C ALA A 40 -1.04 22.34 9.93
N LEU A 41 -1.83 21.71 10.81
CA LEU A 41 -2.53 20.46 10.49
C LEU A 41 -3.53 20.65 9.35
N VAL A 42 -4.36 21.69 9.41
CA VAL A 42 -5.34 22.00 8.34
C VAL A 42 -4.63 22.21 7.00
N VAL A 43 -3.57 23.03 6.97
CA VAL A 43 -2.79 23.32 5.76
C VAL A 43 -2.13 22.05 5.22
N ALA A 44 -1.56 21.20 6.09
CA ALA A 44 -0.95 19.94 5.69
C ALA A 44 -1.98 19.00 5.04
N LEU A 45 -3.21 18.93 5.57
CA LEU A 45 -4.29 18.09 5.03
C LEU A 45 -4.85 18.62 3.70
N PHE A 46 -4.79 19.93 3.44
CA PHE A 46 -5.26 20.52 2.19
C PHE A 46 -4.55 19.96 0.97
N PHE A 47 -3.29 19.57 1.08
CA PHE A 47 -2.53 19.00 -0.03
C PHE A 47 -3.06 17.62 -0.47
N PRO A 48 -3.08 16.58 0.38
CA PRO A 48 -3.62 15.26 0.00
C PRO A 48 -5.11 15.31 -0.33
N ILE A 49 -5.90 16.12 0.39
CA ILE A 49 -7.33 16.29 0.09
C ILE A 49 -7.52 16.98 -1.27
N GLY A 50 -6.80 18.07 -1.52
CA GLY A 50 -6.88 18.84 -2.77
C GLY A 50 -6.41 18.03 -3.98
N TYR A 51 -5.32 17.27 -3.82
CA TYR A 51 -4.85 16.34 -4.85
C TYR A 51 -5.88 15.23 -5.10
N GLY A 52 -6.44 14.63 -4.06
CA GLY A 52 -7.48 13.61 -4.17
C GLY A 52 -8.74 14.13 -4.89
N LEU A 53 -9.16 15.36 -4.61
CA LEU A 53 -10.31 15.99 -5.25
C LEU A 53 -10.02 16.36 -6.71
N TYR A 54 -8.83 16.87 -7.00
CA TYR A 54 -8.37 17.13 -8.37
C TYR A 54 -8.35 15.84 -9.22
N ASP A 55 -7.80 14.76 -8.67
CA ASP A 55 -7.76 13.44 -9.32
C ASP A 55 -9.19 12.94 -9.60
N PHE A 56 -10.09 13.07 -8.63
CA PHE A 56 -11.50 12.70 -8.77
C PHE A 56 -12.20 13.47 -9.90
N ILE A 57 -12.04 14.79 -9.96
CA ILE A 57 -12.68 15.65 -10.97
C ILE A 57 -12.13 15.34 -12.36
N LYS A 58 -10.80 15.19 -12.48
CA LYS A 58 -10.14 14.97 -13.77
C LYS A 58 -10.39 13.58 -14.35
N ASN A 59 -10.31 12.55 -13.51
CA ASN A 59 -10.35 11.15 -13.95
C ASN A 59 -11.74 10.52 -13.81
N LYS A 60 -12.73 11.25 -13.23
CA LYS A 60 -14.15 10.85 -13.04
C LYS A 60 -14.36 9.44 -12.46
N SER A 61 -13.35 8.91 -11.78
CA SER A 61 -13.38 7.58 -11.18
C SER A 61 -12.54 7.61 -9.91
N MET A 62 -13.20 7.45 -8.77
CA MET A 62 -12.49 7.17 -7.52
C MET A 62 -12.16 5.69 -7.52
N ASN A 63 -10.91 5.36 -7.79
CA ASN A 63 -10.46 3.98 -7.61
C ASN A 63 -10.40 3.68 -6.10
N PHE A 64 -10.51 2.39 -5.74
CA PHE A 64 -10.56 1.97 -4.33
C PHE A 64 -9.34 2.44 -3.51
N ILE A 65 -8.17 2.55 -4.15
CA ILE A 65 -6.93 3.02 -3.51
C ILE A 65 -7.02 4.51 -3.17
N SER A 66 -7.47 5.34 -4.11
CA SER A 66 -7.69 6.78 -3.89
C SER A 66 -8.74 7.03 -2.80
N LEU A 67 -9.79 6.21 -2.72
CA LEU A 67 -10.80 6.29 -1.66
C LEU A 67 -10.21 5.97 -0.28
N LEU A 68 -9.44 4.89 -0.17
CA LEU A 68 -8.77 4.53 1.09
C LEU A 68 -7.78 5.61 1.55
N GLY A 69 -6.98 6.17 0.63
CA GLY A 69 -6.04 7.25 0.94
C GLY A 69 -6.73 8.53 1.40
N PHE A 70 -7.85 8.89 0.75
CA PHE A 70 -8.68 10.03 1.15
C PHE A 70 -9.27 9.83 2.54
N LEU A 71 -9.89 8.68 2.81
CA LEU A 71 -10.46 8.35 4.13
C LEU A 71 -9.37 8.31 5.22
N SER A 72 -8.19 7.77 4.93
CA SER A 72 -7.06 7.76 5.87
C SER A 72 -6.62 9.17 6.24
N THR A 73 -6.49 10.05 5.25
CA THR A 73 -6.16 11.46 5.46
C THR A 73 -7.22 12.16 6.31
N LEU A 74 -8.51 11.94 6.03
CA LEU A 74 -9.59 12.50 6.82
C LEU A 74 -9.59 12.00 8.28
N LEU A 75 -9.36 10.71 8.51
CA LEU A 75 -9.25 10.16 9.87
C LEU A 75 -8.07 10.76 10.62
N THR A 76 -6.94 10.96 9.95
CA THR A 76 -5.75 11.60 10.52
C THR A 76 -6.06 13.03 10.95
N GLY A 77 -6.71 13.79 10.07
CA GLY A 77 -7.14 15.15 10.40
C GLY A 77 -8.18 15.21 11.50
N GLY A 78 -9.14 14.28 11.50
CA GLY A 78 -10.13 14.16 12.56
C GLY A 78 -9.50 13.90 13.92
N ILE A 79 -8.55 12.98 14.01
CA ILE A 79 -7.83 12.68 15.26
C ILE A 79 -7.09 13.91 15.78
N GLY A 80 -6.36 14.61 14.91
CA GLY A 80 -5.61 15.80 15.32
C GLY A 80 -6.49 17.00 15.67
N LEU A 81 -7.59 17.23 14.94
CA LEU A 81 -8.47 18.40 15.13
C LEU A 81 -9.49 18.24 16.27
N PHE A 82 -9.96 17.01 16.53
CA PHE A 82 -10.84 16.71 17.66
C PHE A 82 -10.07 16.29 18.92
N GLU A 83 -8.75 16.43 18.90
CA GLU A 83 -7.85 16.11 20.02
C GLU A 83 -8.11 14.71 20.60
N LEU A 84 -8.31 13.72 19.71
CA LEU A 84 -8.60 12.35 20.11
C LEU A 84 -7.35 11.67 20.67
N ASP A 85 -7.56 10.67 21.52
CA ASP A 85 -6.46 9.87 22.08
C ASP A 85 -5.57 9.30 20.96
N VAL A 86 -4.26 9.40 21.15
CA VAL A 86 -3.23 8.95 20.19
C VAL A 86 -3.34 7.45 19.86
N GLU A 87 -4.01 6.67 20.70
CA GLU A 87 -4.30 5.26 20.43
C GLU A 87 -5.17 5.08 19.16
N TRP A 88 -6.10 6.00 18.89
CA TRP A 88 -6.89 5.99 17.65
C TRP A 88 -6.04 6.19 16.41
N LEU A 89 -4.93 6.93 16.53
CA LEU A 89 -3.95 7.08 15.45
C LEU A 89 -3.27 5.75 15.13
N ALA A 90 -2.83 5.02 16.16
CA ALA A 90 -2.20 3.71 15.97
C ALA A 90 -3.18 2.68 15.38
N ILE A 91 -4.43 2.67 15.85
CA ILE A 91 -5.47 1.78 15.32
C ILE A 91 -5.75 2.09 13.85
N LYS A 92 -5.89 3.38 13.47
CA LYS A 92 -6.17 3.72 12.07
C LYS A 92 -5.02 3.39 11.11
N GLU A 93 -3.77 3.59 11.54
CA GLU A 93 -2.61 3.24 10.70
C GLU A 93 -2.51 1.71 10.47
N ALA A 94 -2.89 0.92 11.46
CA ALA A 94 -2.94 -0.54 11.34
C ALA A 94 -4.17 -1.06 10.59
N ALA A 95 -5.25 -0.27 10.50
CA ALA A 95 -6.55 -0.72 10.01
C ALA A 95 -6.52 -1.13 8.53
N ILE A 96 -5.95 -0.29 7.65
CA ILE A 96 -5.91 -0.58 6.21
C ILE A 96 -5.07 -1.84 5.91
N PRO A 97 -3.81 -1.97 6.40
CA PRO A 97 -3.04 -3.19 6.19
C PRO A 97 -3.71 -4.43 6.79
N SER A 98 -4.34 -4.30 7.97
CA SER A 98 -5.07 -5.41 8.60
C SER A 98 -6.26 -5.87 7.76
N ALA A 99 -7.07 -4.93 7.25
CA ALA A 99 -8.21 -5.23 6.41
C ALA A 99 -7.77 -5.93 5.12
N ILE A 100 -6.73 -5.43 4.46
CA ILE A 100 -6.19 -6.05 3.25
C ILE A 100 -5.62 -7.44 3.56
N GLY A 101 -4.85 -7.59 4.64
CA GLY A 101 -4.29 -8.87 5.08
C GLY A 101 -5.38 -9.92 5.35
N LEU A 102 -6.46 -9.52 6.01
CA LEU A 102 -7.60 -10.41 6.26
C LEU A 102 -8.28 -10.84 4.95
N VAL A 103 -8.48 -9.91 4.03
CA VAL A 103 -9.04 -10.19 2.70
C VAL A 103 -8.12 -11.13 1.90
N VAL A 104 -6.79 -10.98 2.00
CA VAL A 104 -5.81 -11.91 1.43
C VAL A 104 -5.94 -13.31 2.05
N LEU A 105 -6.01 -13.42 3.37
CA LEU A 105 -6.19 -14.71 4.05
C LEU A 105 -7.47 -15.42 3.63
N ILE A 106 -8.62 -14.73 3.72
CA ILE A 106 -9.93 -15.26 3.34
C ILE A 106 -9.96 -15.69 1.86
N SER A 107 -9.33 -14.90 0.98
CA SER A 107 -9.26 -15.24 -0.46
C SER A 107 -8.54 -16.57 -0.73
N GLY A 108 -7.55 -16.91 0.10
CA GLY A 108 -6.85 -18.19 0.04
C GLY A 108 -7.76 -19.36 0.41
N PHE A 109 -8.57 -19.21 1.45
CA PHE A 109 -9.52 -20.22 1.90
C PHE A 109 -10.63 -20.49 0.87
N TRP A 110 -11.10 -19.47 0.15
CA TRP A 110 -12.13 -19.62 -0.89
C TRP A 110 -11.59 -20.00 -2.28
N GLY A 111 -10.33 -20.40 -2.37
CA GLY A 111 -9.73 -20.88 -3.63
C GLY A 111 -9.55 -19.79 -4.70
N LYS A 112 -9.65 -18.51 -4.33
CA LYS A 112 -9.41 -17.36 -5.21
C LYS A 112 -8.28 -16.49 -4.64
N PRO A 113 -7.07 -17.05 -4.45
CA PRO A 113 -5.98 -16.36 -3.77
C PRO A 113 -5.65 -15.04 -4.48
N LEU A 114 -5.70 -13.93 -3.75
CA LEU A 114 -5.48 -12.59 -4.30
C LEU A 114 -4.12 -12.44 -4.95
N ILE A 115 -3.11 -13.15 -4.44
CA ILE A 115 -1.79 -13.16 -5.05
C ILE A 115 -1.83 -13.64 -6.51
N ALA A 116 -2.72 -14.57 -6.86
CA ALA A 116 -2.87 -15.02 -8.24
C ALA A 116 -3.41 -13.87 -9.12
N LYS A 117 -4.36 -13.08 -8.63
CA LYS A 117 -4.87 -11.93 -9.37
C LYS A 117 -3.85 -10.81 -9.54
N VAL A 118 -3.04 -10.57 -8.51
CA VAL A 118 -2.04 -9.49 -8.51
C VAL A 118 -0.81 -9.87 -9.32
N LEU A 119 -0.25 -11.05 -9.08
CA LEU A 119 0.99 -11.50 -9.71
C LEU A 119 0.76 -12.20 -11.05
N LEU A 120 -0.18 -13.14 -11.15
CA LEU A 120 -0.45 -13.87 -12.39
C LEU A 120 -1.40 -13.07 -13.29
N ASN A 121 -0.98 -11.85 -13.64
CA ASN A 121 -1.69 -10.98 -14.54
C ASN A 121 -1.35 -11.35 -15.99
N PRO A 122 -2.33 -11.55 -16.90
CA PRO A 122 -2.06 -11.87 -18.31
C PRO A 122 -1.27 -10.77 -19.04
N ILE A 123 -1.22 -9.55 -18.51
CA ILE A 123 -0.37 -8.47 -19.04
C ILE A 123 1.12 -8.79 -18.85
N ILE A 124 1.48 -9.47 -17.76
CA ILE A 124 2.88 -9.72 -17.38
C ILE A 124 3.27 -11.17 -17.66
N PHE A 125 2.33 -12.12 -17.56
CA PHE A 125 2.58 -13.55 -17.66
C PHE A 125 1.79 -14.18 -18.81
N ASN A 126 2.41 -15.12 -19.52
CA ASN A 126 1.74 -15.94 -20.52
C ASN A 126 0.96 -17.08 -19.82
N LEU A 127 -0.22 -16.73 -19.29
CA LEU A 127 -1.03 -17.65 -18.49
C LEU A 127 -1.46 -18.89 -19.28
N ASP A 128 -1.78 -18.73 -20.55
CA ASP A 128 -2.24 -19.83 -21.40
C ASP A 128 -1.13 -20.89 -21.54
N LEU A 129 0.10 -20.46 -21.88
CA LEU A 129 1.26 -21.36 -21.98
C LEU A 129 1.59 -22.02 -20.64
N ILE A 130 1.49 -21.28 -19.54
CA ILE A 130 1.75 -21.81 -18.19
C ILE A 130 0.73 -22.90 -17.85
N TYR A 131 -0.57 -22.62 -17.99
CA TYR A 131 -1.62 -23.58 -17.63
C TYR A 131 -1.63 -24.80 -18.56
N GLU A 132 -1.38 -24.62 -19.87
CA GLU A 132 -1.22 -25.73 -20.80
C GLU A 132 -0.03 -26.63 -20.41
N SER A 133 1.13 -26.04 -20.15
CA SER A 133 2.32 -26.79 -19.72
C SER A 133 2.12 -27.51 -18.39
N LEU A 134 1.42 -26.89 -17.43
CA LEU A 134 1.07 -27.52 -16.15
C LEU A 134 0.11 -28.69 -16.33
N SER A 135 -0.86 -28.57 -17.24
CA SER A 135 -1.83 -29.62 -17.56
C SER A 135 -1.15 -30.81 -18.23
N ASN A 136 -0.29 -30.56 -19.22
CA ASN A 136 0.44 -31.61 -19.96
C ASN A 136 1.40 -32.41 -19.07
N LYS A 137 1.76 -31.87 -17.89
CA LYS A 137 2.69 -32.47 -16.93
C LYS A 137 2.02 -32.97 -15.65
N ASP A 138 0.70 -32.90 -15.55
CA ASP A 138 -0.07 -33.22 -14.35
C ASP A 138 0.40 -32.46 -13.08
N LYS A 139 0.91 -31.22 -13.26
CA LYS A 139 1.47 -30.38 -12.18
C LYS A 139 0.52 -29.30 -11.67
N THR A 140 -0.71 -29.24 -12.19
CA THR A 140 -1.71 -28.23 -11.82
C THR A 140 -2.02 -28.18 -10.32
N ASN A 141 -2.13 -29.34 -9.65
CA ASN A 141 -2.41 -29.37 -8.21
C ASN A 141 -1.22 -28.90 -7.37
N GLU A 142 0.00 -29.27 -7.78
CA GLU A 142 1.22 -28.81 -7.13
C GLU A 142 1.37 -27.29 -7.28
N PHE A 143 1.07 -26.75 -8.46
CA PHE A 143 1.06 -25.31 -8.71
C PHE A 143 0.06 -24.57 -7.81
N LYS A 144 -1.19 -25.06 -7.72
CA LYS A 144 -2.21 -24.48 -6.82
C LYS A 144 -1.73 -24.42 -5.37
N ALA A 145 -1.07 -25.47 -4.88
CA ALA A 145 -0.50 -25.49 -3.54
C ALA A 145 0.61 -24.44 -3.35
N LYS A 146 1.49 -24.26 -4.35
CA LYS A 146 2.52 -23.20 -4.33
C LYS A 146 1.92 -21.80 -4.33
N ILE A 147 0.86 -21.56 -5.11
CA ILE A 147 0.16 -20.28 -5.13
C ILE A 147 -0.56 -20.01 -3.80
N GLN A 148 -1.17 -21.03 -3.20
CA GLN A 148 -1.76 -20.90 -1.86
C GLN A 148 -0.70 -20.54 -0.81
N TRP A 149 0.46 -21.19 -0.85
CA TRP A 149 1.58 -20.85 0.03
C TRP A 149 2.06 -19.41 -0.17
N ALA A 150 2.21 -18.98 -1.42
CA ALA A 150 2.57 -17.60 -1.74
C ALA A 150 1.51 -16.60 -1.20
N ASN A 151 0.23 -16.96 -1.23
CA ASN A 151 -0.85 -16.14 -0.68
C ASN A 151 -0.76 -16.01 0.85
N HIS A 152 -0.31 -17.07 1.54
CA HIS A 152 -0.06 -17.04 2.99
C HIS A 152 1.13 -16.13 3.30
N LEU A 153 2.21 -16.21 2.52
CA LEU A 153 3.34 -15.28 2.65
C LEU A 153 2.90 -13.83 2.44
N LEU A 154 2.03 -13.57 1.46
CA LEU A 154 1.48 -12.24 1.23
C LEU A 154 0.67 -11.73 2.42
N ALA A 155 -0.15 -12.59 3.03
CA ALA A 155 -0.87 -12.24 4.25
C ALA A 155 0.09 -11.90 5.41
N VAL A 156 1.18 -12.65 5.56
CA VAL A 156 2.22 -12.36 6.56
C VAL A 156 2.85 -10.97 6.31
N THR A 157 3.07 -10.58 5.06
CA THR A 157 3.53 -9.21 4.72
C THR A 157 2.57 -8.15 5.22
N PHE A 158 1.25 -8.35 5.06
CA PHE A 158 0.25 -7.41 5.57
C PHE A 158 0.15 -7.40 7.09
N VAL A 159 0.31 -8.54 7.76
CA VAL A 159 0.38 -8.61 9.23
C VAL A 159 1.60 -7.86 9.74
N PHE A 160 2.77 -8.07 9.10
CA PHE A 160 3.98 -7.30 9.39
C PHE A 160 3.73 -5.80 9.21
N SER A 161 3.16 -5.39 8.07
CA SER A 161 2.87 -3.98 7.80
C SER A 161 1.90 -3.37 8.81
N ALA A 162 0.82 -4.06 9.19
CA ALA A 162 -0.12 -3.62 10.21
C ALA A 162 0.55 -3.45 11.58
N THR A 163 1.36 -4.43 11.97
CA THR A 163 2.07 -4.45 13.25
C THR A 163 3.06 -3.29 13.31
N MET A 164 3.87 -3.11 12.27
CA MET A 164 4.85 -2.03 12.22
C MET A 164 4.18 -0.65 12.18
N ASN A 165 3.06 -0.49 11.47
CA ASN A 165 2.29 0.76 11.50
C ASN A 165 1.80 1.08 12.91
N TYR A 166 1.23 0.10 13.61
CA TYR A 166 0.77 0.26 14.99
C TYR A 166 1.91 0.63 15.95
N LEU A 167 3.03 -0.11 15.88
CA LEU A 167 4.18 0.10 16.76
C LEU A 167 4.85 1.44 16.50
N LEU A 168 5.05 1.80 15.23
CA LEU A 168 5.67 3.06 14.84
C LEU A 168 4.82 4.25 15.32
N ALA A 169 3.50 4.18 15.14
CA ALA A 169 2.59 5.20 15.64
C ALA A 169 2.66 5.35 17.16
N LYS A 170 2.68 4.24 17.90
CA LYS A 170 2.77 4.27 19.36
C LYS A 170 4.13 4.75 19.89
N TRP A 171 5.21 4.50 19.16
CA TRP A 171 6.56 4.87 19.59
C TRP A 171 6.93 6.31 19.26
N ILE A 172 6.46 6.83 18.12
CA ILE A 172 6.79 8.19 17.67
C ILE A 172 5.77 9.19 18.19
N VAL A 173 4.48 8.89 18.08
CA VAL A 173 3.42 9.84 18.43
C VAL A 173 2.97 9.62 19.87
N VAL A 174 3.67 10.29 20.77
CA VAL A 174 3.45 10.22 22.23
C VAL A 174 2.82 11.48 22.80
N SER A 175 2.86 12.59 22.06
CA SER A 175 2.31 13.87 22.49
C SER A 175 0.80 13.94 22.25
N PRO A 176 0.04 14.65 23.11
CA PRO A 176 -1.40 14.80 22.94
C PRO A 176 -1.76 15.45 21.61
N ALA A 177 -2.84 14.98 20.97
CA ALA A 177 -3.38 15.61 19.77
C ALA A 177 -3.71 17.09 20.01
N GLY A 178 -3.56 17.93 18.98
CA GLY A 178 -3.73 19.39 19.08
C GLY A 178 -2.49 20.15 19.56
N THR A 179 -1.42 19.46 19.98
CA THR A 179 -0.14 20.08 20.34
C THR A 179 0.78 20.26 19.13
N THR A 180 1.77 21.15 19.25
CA THR A 180 2.81 21.33 18.22
C THR A 180 3.63 20.06 18.04
N GLU A 181 4.02 19.44 19.16
CA GLU A 181 4.83 18.22 19.20
C GLU A 181 4.10 17.05 18.54
N PHE A 182 2.78 16.94 18.69
CA PHE A 182 1.98 15.92 18.01
C PHE A 182 2.09 16.04 16.49
N ASN A 183 1.99 17.26 15.95
CA ASN A 183 2.14 17.46 14.51
C ASN A 183 3.54 17.10 14.04
N GLU A 184 4.57 17.53 14.77
CA GLU A 184 5.95 17.20 14.44
C GLU A 184 6.18 15.68 14.40
N GLN A 185 5.71 14.97 15.42
CA GLN A 185 5.75 13.51 15.50
C GLN A 185 4.95 12.84 14.38
N LEU A 186 3.79 13.38 14.01
CA LEU A 186 2.97 12.86 12.91
C LEU A 186 3.71 12.98 11.56
N GLY A 187 4.38 14.11 11.32
CA GLY A 187 5.22 14.31 10.14
C GLY A 187 6.44 13.38 10.13
N GLU A 188 7.12 13.23 11.27
CA GLU A 188 8.25 12.32 11.43
C GLU A 188 7.83 10.85 11.18
N MET A 189 6.74 10.41 11.79
CA MET A 189 6.17 9.07 11.60
C MET A 189 5.87 8.79 10.14
N THR A 190 5.28 9.76 9.42
CA THR A 190 4.94 9.60 8.01
C THR A 190 6.18 9.35 7.15
N ILE A 191 7.27 10.08 7.41
CA ILE A 191 8.54 9.92 6.71
C ILE A 191 9.20 8.58 7.08
N LEU A 192 9.23 8.22 8.36
CA LEU A 192 9.85 6.98 8.85
C LEU A 192 9.09 5.72 8.44
N SER A 193 7.78 5.81 8.20
CA SER A 193 6.98 4.70 7.67
C SER A 193 7.49 4.18 6.32
N TYR A 194 8.10 5.03 5.48
CA TYR A 194 8.66 4.59 4.19
C TYR A 194 9.83 3.60 4.35
N PRO A 195 10.96 3.96 5.02
CA PRO A 195 12.07 3.05 5.20
C PRO A 195 11.75 1.89 6.13
N VAL A 196 10.92 2.08 7.15
CA VAL A 196 10.64 1.04 8.16
C VAL A 196 9.57 0.05 7.70
N ILE A 197 8.60 0.48 6.89
CA ILE A 197 7.44 -0.34 6.53
C ILE A 197 7.41 -0.61 5.04
N ALA A 198 7.42 0.44 4.21
CA ALA A 198 7.22 0.29 2.77
C ALA A 198 8.39 -0.48 2.11
N ILE A 199 9.65 -0.17 2.47
CA ILE A 199 10.82 -0.85 1.92
C ILE A 199 10.83 -2.34 2.29
N PRO A 200 10.75 -2.75 3.57
CA PRO A 200 10.71 -4.18 3.92
C PRO A 200 9.53 -4.91 3.29
N SER A 201 8.34 -4.30 3.27
CA SER A 201 7.15 -4.91 2.64
C SER A 201 7.35 -5.11 1.13
N THR A 202 8.02 -4.18 0.46
CA THR A 202 8.37 -4.28 -0.96
C THR A 202 9.37 -5.42 -1.19
N ILE A 203 10.38 -5.55 -0.34
CA ILE A 203 11.35 -6.65 -0.39
C ILE A 203 10.65 -8.01 -0.23
N MET A 204 9.72 -8.12 0.73
CA MET A 204 8.91 -9.33 0.92
C MET A 204 8.07 -9.64 -0.33
N LEU A 205 7.42 -8.64 -0.92
CA LEU A 205 6.65 -8.82 -2.15
C LEU A 205 7.53 -9.29 -3.32
N ILE A 206 8.71 -8.70 -3.50
CA ILE A 206 9.70 -9.11 -4.51
C ILE A 206 10.12 -10.56 -4.27
N ALA A 207 10.42 -10.94 -3.03
CA ALA A 207 10.78 -12.32 -2.68
C ALA A 207 9.67 -13.32 -3.00
N ILE A 208 8.42 -12.96 -2.69
CA ILE A 208 7.23 -13.76 -3.03
C ILE A 208 7.07 -13.89 -4.56
N MET A 209 7.28 -12.80 -5.30
CA MET A 209 7.24 -12.82 -6.76
C MET A 209 8.29 -13.75 -7.34
N PHE A 210 9.55 -13.67 -6.87
CA PHE A 210 10.61 -14.60 -7.26
C PHE A 210 10.27 -16.05 -6.93
N TYR A 211 9.67 -16.30 -5.76
CA TYR A 211 9.20 -17.64 -5.39
C TYR A 211 8.14 -18.17 -6.36
N VAL A 212 7.15 -17.36 -6.75
CA VAL A 212 6.11 -17.75 -7.71
C VAL A 212 6.71 -18.04 -9.07
N VAL A 213 7.54 -17.14 -9.61
CA VAL A 213 8.21 -17.30 -10.90
C VAL A 213 9.05 -18.58 -10.93
N LYS A 214 9.88 -18.80 -9.89
CA LYS A 214 10.70 -20.00 -9.76
C LYS A 214 9.85 -21.26 -9.66
N SER A 215 8.71 -21.20 -8.98
CA SER A 215 7.76 -22.32 -8.89
C SER A 215 7.13 -22.63 -10.24
N VAL A 216 6.77 -21.62 -11.04
CA VAL A 216 6.29 -21.81 -12.41
C VAL A 216 7.37 -22.48 -13.26
N MET A 217 8.57 -21.90 -13.33
CA MET A 217 9.70 -22.45 -14.10
C MET A 217 9.98 -23.92 -13.76
N LYS A 218 9.99 -24.27 -12.47
CA LYS A 218 10.27 -25.64 -12.01
C LYS A 218 9.16 -26.63 -12.39
N LEU A 219 7.90 -26.19 -12.45
CA LEU A 219 6.76 -27.07 -12.72
C LEU A 219 6.46 -27.19 -14.22
N THR A 220 6.85 -26.20 -15.02
CA THR A 220 6.59 -26.17 -16.47
C THR A 220 7.84 -26.42 -17.31
N ASP A 221 9.05 -26.39 -16.74
CA ASP A 221 10.36 -26.35 -17.42
C ASP A 221 10.49 -25.20 -18.44
N LEU A 222 9.63 -24.19 -18.34
CA LEU A 222 9.70 -22.99 -19.15
C LEU A 222 10.81 -22.06 -18.63
N LYS A 223 11.47 -21.37 -19.56
CA LYS A 223 12.40 -20.29 -19.24
C LYS A 223 11.62 -19.03 -18.84
N LEU A 224 12.29 -18.14 -18.11
CA LEU A 224 11.71 -16.87 -17.67
C LEU A 224 11.12 -16.07 -18.85
N GLU A 225 11.83 -16.02 -19.97
CA GLU A 225 11.42 -15.33 -21.20
C GLU A 225 10.10 -15.84 -21.78
N GLN A 226 9.81 -17.14 -21.61
CA GLN A 226 8.58 -17.77 -22.11
C GLN A 226 7.41 -17.58 -21.15
N ILE A 227 7.71 -17.49 -19.86
CA ILE A 227 6.74 -17.26 -18.78
C ILE A 227 6.26 -15.82 -18.79
N LEU A 228 7.17 -14.88 -19.04
CA LEU A 228 6.85 -13.47 -19.15
C LEU A 228 6.20 -13.21 -20.51
N ASN A 229 5.17 -12.36 -20.51
CA ASN A 229 4.53 -11.88 -21.71
C ASN A 229 5.42 -10.79 -22.34
N ALA A 230 6.50 -11.22 -22.97
CA ALA A 230 7.33 -10.37 -23.82
C ALA A 230 6.60 -10.19 -25.16
N GLU A 231 5.79 -9.12 -25.23
CA GLU A 231 5.12 -8.59 -26.43
C GLU A 231 3.79 -9.21 -26.87
N LYS A 232 2.72 -8.42 -26.66
CA LYS A 232 2.02 -7.78 -27.77
C LYS A 232 2.13 -6.27 -27.64
#